data_AF-A0A5S9MJK1-F1
#
_entry.id   AF-A0A5S9MJK1-F1
#
_cell.length_a   1.000
_cell.length_b   1.000
_cell.length_c   1.000
_cell.angle_alpha   90.00
_cell.angle_beta   90.00
_cell.angle_gamma   90.00
#
_symmetry.space_group_name_H-M   'P 1'
#
loop_
_entity.id
_entity.type
_entity.pdbx_description
1 polymer ?
#
loop_
_entity_poly.entity_id
_entity_poly.type
_entity_poly.pdbx_seq_one_letter_code
_entity_poly.pdbx_strand_id
1 'polypeptide(L)'
;MTKEGAITGELSSETISVGDFRFEKVTGKNSWDLFEDADGVNGDEADALLDEFYETASGFGHKLGGYPGFTQEDPRTYVDQEHTVLLLQIDSDDEVDLMWGRLRYCQLFLSNQKTLNEEISRMSSIIGTALDFVKYTL
;
A
#
# COMPACT_ATOMS: atom_id res chain seq x y z
N MET A 1 25.41 -0.68 -17.22
CA MET A 1 25.84 -0.45 -15.83
C MET A 1 24.66 -0.88 -14.98
N THR A 2 24.82 -1.89 -14.12
CA THR A 2 23.75 -2.30 -13.21
C THR A 2 23.65 -1.25 -12.11
N LYS A 3 22.48 -0.60 -11.98
CA LYS A 3 22.18 0.26 -10.83
C LYS A 3 21.46 -0.62 -9.80
N GLU A 4 21.92 -0.55 -8.56
CA GLU A 4 21.32 -1.25 -7.43
C GLU A 4 20.91 -0.21 -6.40
N GLY A 5 19.65 -0.27 -5.95
CA GLY A 5 19.13 0.57 -4.88
C GLY A 5 19.13 -0.21 -3.56
N ALA A 6 19.55 0.44 -2.47
CA ALA A 6 19.44 -0.12 -1.13
C ALA A 6 18.25 0.52 -0.42
N ILE A 7 17.32 -0.30 0.06
CA ILE A 7 16.25 0.17 0.94
C ILE A 7 16.78 0.07 2.37
N THR A 8 16.81 1.21 3.05
CA THR A 8 17.07 1.27 4.50
C THR A 8 15.78 1.64 5.21
N GLY A 9 15.63 1.19 6.45
CA GLY A 9 14.41 1.41 7.21
C GLY A 9 14.70 1.73 8.66
N GLU A 10 13.80 2.52 9.24
CA GLU A 10 13.69 2.76 10.67
C GLU A 10 12.32 2.29 11.16
N LEU A 11 12.22 1.97 12.45
CA LEU A 11 10.93 1.60 13.03
C LEU A 11 10.05 2.83 13.13
N SER A 12 8.86 2.77 12.52
CA SER A 12 7.86 3.82 12.57
C SER A 12 6.47 3.23 12.86
N SER A 13 5.51 4.11 13.10
CA SER A 13 4.10 3.77 13.23
C SER A 13 3.29 4.57 12.23
N GLU A 14 2.21 3.98 11.74
CA GLU A 14 1.32 4.59 10.77
C GLU A 14 -0.14 4.22 11.06
N THR A 15 -1.04 5.10 10.65
CA THR A 15 -2.48 4.90 10.72
C THR A 15 -2.97 4.18 9.47
N ILE A 16 -4.16 3.58 9.56
CA ILE A 16 -4.81 2.98 8.39
C ILE A 16 -5.00 4.03 7.29
N SER A 17 -4.61 3.69 6.06
CA SER A 17 -4.87 4.53 4.91
C SER A 17 -6.34 4.46 4.53
N VAL A 18 -6.89 5.60 4.11
CA VAL A 18 -8.27 5.71 3.59
C VAL A 18 -8.52 4.82 2.37
N GLY A 19 -7.46 4.48 1.64
CA GLY A 19 -7.52 3.56 0.51
C GLY A 19 -7.53 2.07 0.90
N ASP A 20 -7.25 1.68 2.15
CA ASP A 20 -7.26 0.27 2.55
C ASP A 20 -8.70 -0.26 2.60
N PHE A 21 -8.96 -1.44 2.02
CA PHE A 21 -10.29 -2.04 1.97
C PHE A 21 -10.93 -2.27 3.36
N ARG A 22 -10.12 -2.27 4.43
CA ARG A 22 -10.58 -2.44 5.81
C ARG A 22 -10.92 -1.12 6.49
N PHE A 23 -10.66 0.03 5.87
CA PHE A 23 -10.83 1.35 6.49
C PHE A 23 -12.20 1.48 7.13
N GLU A 24 -13.27 1.31 6.34
CA GLU A 24 -14.65 1.41 6.80
C GLU A 24 -14.98 0.38 7.90
N LYS A 25 -14.41 -0.81 7.82
CA LYS A 25 -14.60 -1.85 8.84
C LYS A 25 -13.92 -1.49 10.18
N VAL A 26 -12.79 -0.79 10.13
CA VAL A 26 -12.01 -0.40 11.31
C VAL A 26 -12.60 0.85 11.95
N THR A 27 -13.01 1.83 11.16
CA THR A 27 -13.56 3.11 11.63
C THR A 27 -15.07 3.06 11.88
N GLY A 28 -15.76 2.11 11.27
CA GLY A 28 -17.22 1.99 11.28
C GLY A 28 -17.93 2.93 10.30
N LYS A 29 -17.19 3.69 9.49
CA LYS A 29 -17.69 4.71 8.57
C LYS A 29 -16.82 4.79 7.32
N ASN A 30 -17.40 5.14 6.17
CA ASN A 30 -16.58 5.53 5.03
C ASN A 30 -15.78 6.81 5.36
N SER A 31 -14.78 7.13 4.53
CA SER A 31 -13.86 8.23 4.80
C SER A 31 -14.55 9.60 4.92
N TRP A 32 -15.54 9.89 4.07
CA TRP A 32 -16.29 11.15 4.13
C TRP A 32 -17.11 11.26 5.43
N ASP A 33 -17.94 10.26 5.72
CA ASP A 33 -18.81 10.25 6.90
C ASP A 33 -18.00 10.27 8.21
N LEU A 34 -16.76 9.76 8.20
CA LEU A 34 -15.88 9.82 9.36
C LEU A 34 -15.56 11.26 9.78
N PHE A 35 -15.28 12.14 8.81
CA PHE A 35 -14.91 13.53 9.06
C PHE A 35 -16.12 14.46 9.11
N GLU A 36 -17.15 14.25 8.28
CA GLU A 36 -18.36 15.07 8.29
C GLU A 36 -19.14 14.95 9.60
N ASP A 37 -19.22 13.74 10.18
CA ASP A 37 -19.94 13.53 11.46
C ASP A 37 -19.13 13.97 12.70
N ALA A 38 -17.94 14.56 12.53
CA ALA A 38 -17.16 15.05 13.65
C ALA A 38 -17.84 16.29 14.28
N ASP A 39 -17.86 16.34 15.61
CA ASP A 39 -18.54 17.41 16.34
C ASP A 39 -17.94 18.79 16.01
N GLY A 40 -18.80 19.71 15.58
CA GLY A 40 -18.40 21.07 15.22
C GLY A 40 -17.75 21.22 13.85
N VAL A 41 -17.71 20.17 13.02
CA VAL A 41 -17.15 20.20 11.66
C VAL A 41 -18.28 20.44 10.64
N ASN A 42 -18.05 21.35 9.69
CA ASN A 42 -18.93 21.54 8.54
C ASN A 42 -18.36 20.84 7.28
N GLY A 43 -19.11 20.81 6.18
CA GLY A 43 -18.71 20.11 4.95
C GLY A 43 -17.37 20.59 4.34
N ASP A 44 -17.08 21.89 4.35
CA ASP A 44 -15.81 22.42 3.82
C ASP A 44 -14.64 22.05 4.74
N GLU A 45 -14.86 22.03 6.05
CA GLU A 45 -13.87 21.57 7.04
C GLU A 45 -13.63 20.06 6.95
N ALA A 46 -14.68 19.27 6.72
CA ALA A 46 -14.59 17.83 6.53
C ALA A 46 -13.77 17.48 5.27
N ASP A 47 -13.99 18.21 4.17
CA ASP A 47 -13.21 18.07 2.93
C ASP A 47 -11.73 18.37 3.17
N ALA A 48 -11.42 19.47 3.86
CA ALA A 48 -10.04 19.82 4.20
C ALA A 48 -9.36 18.79 5.13
N LEU A 49 -10.08 18.27 6.12
CA LEU A 49 -9.58 17.21 7.01
C LEU A 49 -9.35 15.90 6.26
N LEU A 50 -10.24 15.55 5.34
CA LEU A 50 -10.10 14.36 4.51
C LEU A 50 -8.85 14.48 3.62
N ASP A 51 -8.64 15.63 2.98
CA ASP A 51 -7.44 15.90 2.18
C ASP A 51 -6.16 15.82 3.02
N GLU A 52 -6.13 16.46 4.20
CA GLU A 52 -4.99 16.39 5.12
C GLU A 52 -4.71 14.94 5.56
N PHE A 53 -5.77 14.16 5.82
CA PHE A 53 -5.65 12.74 6.16
C PHE A 53 -5.14 11.92 4.98
N TYR A 54 -5.60 12.18 3.76
CA TYR A 54 -5.07 11.54 2.55
C TYR A 54 -3.59 11.83 2.36
N GLU A 55 -3.13 13.05 2.60
CA GLU A 55 -1.72 13.40 2.49
C GLU A 55 -0.88 12.74 3.58
N THR A 56 -1.35 12.77 4.83
CA THR A 56 -0.62 12.27 6.00
C THR A 56 -0.62 10.74 6.11
N ALA A 57 -1.76 10.11 5.81
CA ALA A 57 -1.98 8.67 5.89
C ALA A 57 -2.19 8.04 4.50
N SER A 58 -1.46 8.55 3.49
CA SER A 58 -1.58 8.11 2.10
C SER A 58 -1.25 6.63 1.89
N GLY A 59 -0.43 6.05 2.78
CA GLY A 59 0.09 4.70 2.65
C GLY A 59 1.23 4.57 1.64
N PHE A 60 1.63 5.63 0.94
CA PHE A 60 2.78 5.62 0.02
C PHE A 60 4.12 5.61 0.76
N GLY A 61 5.18 5.33 0.01
CA GLY A 61 6.56 5.19 0.49
C GLY A 61 7.04 3.74 0.51
N HIS A 62 8.34 3.55 0.31
CA HIS A 62 9.00 2.25 0.46
C HIS A 62 8.91 1.80 1.91
N LYS A 63 8.34 0.61 2.16
CA LYS A 63 8.13 0.12 3.53
C LYS A 63 8.07 -1.40 3.63
N LEU A 64 8.35 -1.90 4.83
CA LEU A 64 8.08 -3.26 5.25
C LEU A 64 7.01 -3.23 6.34
N GLY A 65 5.91 -3.95 6.16
CA GLY A 65 4.77 -3.84 7.09
C GLY A 65 3.82 -2.69 6.76
N GLY A 66 2.86 -2.47 7.67
CA GLY A 66 1.96 -1.34 7.62
C GLY A 66 0.72 -1.51 6.71
N TYR A 67 0.27 -0.39 6.18
CA TYR A 67 -0.94 -0.12 5.43
C TYR A 67 -0.50 0.38 4.05
N PRO A 68 -1.00 -0.26 2.99
CA PRO A 68 -0.59 0.07 1.62
C PRO A 68 -1.18 1.40 1.16
N GLY A 69 -0.47 2.02 0.23
CA GLY A 69 -0.96 3.15 -0.54
C GLY A 69 -1.47 2.69 -1.90
N PHE A 70 -2.61 3.21 -2.35
CA PHE A 70 -3.14 2.87 -3.67
C PHE A 70 -3.42 4.15 -4.46
N THR A 71 -3.10 4.13 -5.75
CA THR A 71 -3.45 5.22 -6.68
C THR A 71 -4.87 5.05 -7.24
N GLN A 72 -5.38 3.83 -7.16
CA GLN A 72 -6.74 3.43 -7.51
C GLN A 72 -7.39 2.79 -6.28
N GLU A 73 -8.51 2.11 -6.46
CA GLU A 73 -9.10 1.33 -5.40
C GLU A 73 -8.24 0.11 -5.03
N ASP A 74 -8.23 -0.23 -3.74
CA ASP A 74 -7.61 -1.46 -3.25
C ASP A 74 -8.25 -2.68 -3.94
N PRO A 75 -7.49 -3.47 -4.72
CA PRO A 75 -8.05 -4.65 -5.39
C PRO A 75 -8.60 -5.67 -4.39
N ARG A 76 -8.15 -5.62 -3.12
CA ARG A 76 -8.62 -6.50 -2.06
C ARG A 76 -10.07 -6.26 -1.67
N THR A 77 -10.64 -5.12 -2.03
CA THR A 77 -12.09 -4.88 -1.89
C THR A 77 -12.89 -5.97 -2.58
N TYR A 78 -12.42 -6.47 -3.73
CA TYR A 78 -13.16 -7.41 -4.57
C TYR A 78 -12.64 -8.86 -4.51
N VAL A 79 -11.33 -9.05 -4.33
CA VAL A 79 -10.67 -10.36 -4.39
C VAL A 79 -9.63 -10.52 -3.28
N ASP A 80 -9.19 -11.73 -2.95
CA ASP A 80 -8.02 -11.94 -2.08
C ASP A 80 -8.01 -11.26 -0.69
N GLN A 81 -9.20 -11.04 -0.09
CA GLN A 81 -9.36 -10.42 1.24
C GLN A 81 -8.62 -11.13 2.40
N GLU A 82 -8.15 -12.36 2.20
CA GLU A 82 -7.34 -13.11 3.16
C GLU A 82 -5.89 -12.55 3.28
N HIS A 83 -5.41 -11.81 2.26
CA HIS A 83 -4.06 -11.23 2.21
C HIS A 83 -4.00 -9.86 2.88
N THR A 84 -4.03 -9.88 4.21
CA THR A 84 -4.26 -8.69 5.05
C THR A 84 -2.99 -8.02 5.56
N VAL A 85 -1.84 -8.67 5.48
CA VAL A 85 -0.58 -8.14 6.00
C VAL A 85 0.29 -7.67 4.85
N LEU A 86 0.59 -6.37 4.78
CA LEU A 86 1.58 -5.85 3.83
C LEU A 86 2.97 -6.33 4.27
N LEU A 87 3.67 -7.10 3.43
CA LEU A 87 5.04 -7.49 3.71
C LEU A 87 6.02 -6.43 3.21
N LEU A 88 5.84 -5.99 1.96
CA LEU A 88 6.74 -5.07 1.28
C LEU A 88 5.95 -4.21 0.31
N GLN A 89 6.21 -2.92 0.34
CA GLN A 89 5.83 -1.98 -0.70
C GLN A 89 7.07 -1.27 -1.21
N ILE A 90 7.22 -1.22 -2.53
CA ILE A 90 8.26 -0.45 -3.21
C ILE A 90 7.54 0.47 -4.19
N ASP A 91 7.68 1.77 -3.97
CA ASP A 91 7.11 2.77 -4.86
C ASP A 91 8.04 3.00 -6.06
N SER A 92 7.55 3.67 -7.10
CA SER A 92 8.43 4.23 -8.12
C SER A 92 9.32 5.29 -7.46
N ASP A 93 10.59 5.30 -7.83
CA ASP A 93 11.61 6.15 -7.22
C ASP A 93 12.60 6.63 -8.27
N ASP A 94 12.52 7.93 -8.56
CA ASP A 94 13.35 8.59 -9.56
C ASP A 94 14.83 8.67 -9.12
N GLU A 95 15.14 8.62 -7.83
CA GLU A 95 16.53 8.68 -7.34
C GLU A 95 17.34 7.45 -7.75
N VAL A 96 16.67 6.30 -7.87
CA VAL A 96 17.27 5.02 -8.26
C VAL A 96 16.82 4.54 -9.65
N ASP A 97 16.17 5.40 -10.44
CA ASP A 97 15.57 5.09 -11.75
C ASP A 97 14.63 3.86 -11.73
N LEU A 98 13.87 3.69 -10.64
CA LEU A 98 12.92 2.59 -10.49
C LEU A 98 11.51 3.04 -10.89
N MET A 99 10.95 2.43 -11.94
CA MET A 99 9.61 2.79 -12.43
C MET A 99 8.71 1.57 -12.60
N TRP A 100 7.62 1.52 -11.82
CA TRP A 100 6.55 0.52 -11.94
C TRP A 100 5.48 0.93 -12.97
N GLY A 101 5.91 1.31 -14.16
CA GLY A 101 5.02 1.70 -15.27
C GLY A 101 3.92 2.68 -14.84
N ARG A 102 2.65 2.36 -15.12
CA ARG A 102 1.49 3.20 -14.77
C ARG A 102 0.98 3.02 -13.34
N LEU A 103 1.38 1.94 -12.65
CA LEU A 103 0.87 1.58 -11.33
C LEU A 103 1.57 2.35 -10.21
N ARG A 104 2.79 2.85 -10.48
CA ARG A 104 3.61 3.67 -9.56
C ARG A 104 4.11 2.95 -8.30
N TYR A 105 3.77 1.68 -8.08
CA TYR A 105 4.25 0.87 -6.95
C TYR A 105 4.19 -0.63 -7.24
N CYS A 106 4.88 -1.41 -6.42
CA CYS A 106 4.77 -2.86 -6.27
C CYS A 106 4.52 -3.21 -4.81
N GLN A 107 3.55 -4.10 -4.55
CA GLN A 107 3.18 -4.53 -3.20
C GLN A 107 3.13 -6.04 -3.10
N LEU A 108 3.58 -6.56 -1.97
CA LEU A 108 3.52 -7.97 -1.61
C LEU A 108 2.74 -8.13 -0.31
N PHE A 109 1.72 -8.97 -0.33
CA PHE A 109 0.85 -9.24 0.82
C PHE A 109 0.95 -10.70 1.28
N LEU A 110 0.87 -10.90 2.59
CA LEU A 110 0.77 -12.21 3.22
C LEU A 110 -0.67 -12.51 3.58
N SER A 111 -1.07 -13.76 3.36
CA SER A 111 -2.29 -14.27 3.97
C SER A 111 -2.11 -14.39 5.49
N ASN A 112 -3.11 -13.95 6.25
CA ASN A 112 -3.13 -14.17 7.70
C ASN A 112 -3.24 -15.66 8.10
N GLN A 113 -3.55 -16.54 7.14
CA GLN A 113 -3.66 -17.99 7.34
C GLN A 113 -2.34 -18.74 7.07
N LYS A 114 -1.33 -18.07 6.50
CA LYS A 114 -0.07 -18.71 6.07
C LYS A 114 1.13 -18.19 6.87
N THR A 115 2.11 -19.06 7.04
CA THR A 115 3.37 -18.66 7.69
C THR A 115 4.23 -17.82 6.75
N LEU A 116 5.08 -16.96 7.33
CA LEU A 116 6.03 -16.15 6.56
C LEU A 116 6.91 -17.02 5.64
N ASN A 117 7.33 -18.21 6.08
CA ASN A 117 8.18 -19.10 5.29
C ASN A 117 7.47 -19.67 4.05
N GLU A 118 6.20 -20.04 4.19
CA GLU A 118 5.40 -20.53 3.06
C GLU A 118 5.20 -19.43 2.02
N GLU A 119 5.00 -18.20 2.48
CA GLU A 119 4.81 -17.04 1.61
C GLU A 119 6.11 -16.57 0.95
N ILE A 120 7.24 -16.54 1.67
CA ILE A 120 8.56 -16.27 1.08
C ILE A 120 8.89 -17.29 -0.01
N SER A 121 8.54 -18.56 0.19
CA SER A 121 8.74 -19.61 -0.81
C SER A 121 7.87 -19.37 -2.05
N ARG A 122 6.61 -18.96 -1.87
CA ARG A 122 5.71 -18.57 -2.97
C ARG A 122 6.23 -17.35 -3.71
N MET A 123 6.64 -16.31 -2.99
CA MET A 123 7.16 -15.06 -3.54
C MET A 123 8.43 -15.26 -4.34
N SER A 124 9.33 -16.15 -3.91
CA SER A 124 10.56 -16.45 -4.64
C SER A 124 10.25 -17.00 -6.04
N SER A 125 9.17 -17.78 -6.17
CA SER A 125 8.66 -18.23 -7.48
C SER A 125 8.06 -17.08 -8.31
N ILE A 126 7.34 -16.15 -7.66
CA ILE A 126 6.69 -15.00 -8.33
C ILE A 126 7.73 -13.98 -8.81
N ILE A 127 8.68 -13.61 -7.96
CA ILE A 127 9.74 -12.65 -8.27
C ILE A 127 10.63 -13.21 -9.39
N GLY A 128 10.97 -14.50 -9.36
CA GLY A 128 11.66 -15.15 -10.48
C GLY A 128 10.90 -15.00 -11.80
N THR A 129 9.59 -15.28 -11.78
CA THR A 129 8.73 -15.19 -12.97
C THR A 129 8.54 -13.74 -13.44
N ALA A 130 8.37 -12.79 -12.52
CA ALA A 130 8.17 -11.37 -12.83
C ALA A 130 9.44 -10.70 -13.36
N LEU A 131 10.62 -11.03 -12.80
CA LEU A 131 11.91 -10.57 -13.30
C LEU A 131 12.20 -11.11 -14.70
N ASP A 132 11.79 -12.35 -15.00
CA ASP A 132 11.86 -12.89 -16.35
C ASP A 132 10.90 -12.14 -17.28
N PHE A 133 9.66 -11.86 -16.86
CA PHE A 133 8.69 -11.09 -17.66
C PHE A 133 9.18 -9.68 -18.00
N VAL A 134 9.81 -8.97 -17.04
CA VAL A 134 10.39 -7.64 -17.28
C VAL A 134 11.59 -7.70 -18.24
N LYS A 135 12.40 -8.77 -18.20
CA LYS A 135 13.50 -8.97 -19.17
C LYS A 135 13.02 -9.23 -20.60
N TYR A 136 11.83 -9.82 -20.78
CA TYR A 136 11.29 -10.19 -22.11
C TYR A 136 10.35 -9.14 -22.72
N THR A 137 10.03 -8.07 -21.99
CA THR A 137 9.10 -7.02 -22.45
C THR A 137 9.80 -5.67 -22.71
N LEU A 138 11.13 -5.63 -22.62
CA LEU A 138 11.99 -4.51 -23.03
C LEU A 138 12.89 -4.89 -24.21
#